data_AF-A0A8K0IHP6-F1
#
_entry.id   AF-A0A8K0IHP6-F1
#
_cell.length_a   1.000
_cell.length_b   1.000
_cell.length_c   1.000
_cell.angle_alpha   90.00
_cell.angle_beta   90.00
_cell.angle_gamma   90.00
#
_symmetry.space_group_name_H-M   'P 1'
#
loop_
_entity.id
_entity.type
_entity.pdbx_description
1 polymer ?
#
loop_
_entity_poly.entity_id
_entity_poly.type
_entity_poly.pdbx_seq_one_letter_code
_entity_poly.pdbx_strand_id
1 'polypeptide(L)'
;MMMLIDCSCCRTPLQLPPGARSIRCAICQAITYVAEPRSIAAPPGPTYPPQGLPPPPSPAPWLPPPAAHGRKRAVICGISYRNSRHELKGCLNDAKCMRYLLINRFHFPESSILMLTELELVFD
;
A
#
# COMPACT_ATOMS: atom_id res chain seq x y z
N MET A 1 15.80 20.25 14.23
CA MET A 1 14.64 19.97 15.11
C MET A 1 13.99 18.69 14.61
N MET A 2 13.82 17.71 15.49
CA MET A 2 13.11 16.46 15.17
C MET A 2 11.61 16.74 15.21
N MET A 3 10.90 16.44 14.12
CA MET A 3 9.44 16.58 14.08
C MET A 3 8.80 15.25 14.45
N LEU A 4 7.82 15.28 15.35
CA LEU A 4 6.96 14.11 15.58
C LEU A 4 5.78 14.18 14.62
N ILE A 5 5.55 13.07 13.93
CA ILE A 5 4.35 12.86 13.13
C ILE A 5 3.74 11.51 13.52
N ASP A 6 2.43 11.45 13.64
CA ASP A 6 1.76 10.19 13.91
C ASP A 6 1.70 9.35 12.63
N CYS A 7 1.93 8.05 12.77
CA CYS A 7 1.72 7.12 11.69
C CYS A 7 0.29 7.25 11.14
N SER A 8 0.17 7.38 9.82
CA SER A 8 -1.12 7.44 9.12
C SER A 8 -2.01 6.20 9.32
N CYS A 9 -1.43 5.09 9.81
CA CYS A 9 -2.13 3.85 10.06
C CYS A 9 -2.37 3.57 11.54
N CYS A 10 -1.32 3.31 12.33
CA CYS A 10 -1.46 2.85 13.71
C CYS A 10 -1.33 3.99 14.75
N ARG A 11 -1.27 5.26 14.31
CA ARG A 11 -1.13 6.45 15.18
C ARG A 11 0.11 6.48 16.07
N THR A 12 1.03 5.52 15.94
CA THR A 12 2.28 5.52 16.68
C THR A 12 3.08 6.77 16.33
N PRO A 13 3.59 7.52 17.32
CA PRO A 13 4.41 8.70 17.06
C PRO A 13 5.74 8.28 16.42
N LEU A 14 6.09 8.92 15.31
CA LEU A 14 7.29 8.67 14.54
C LEU A 14 8.20 9.90 14.59
N GLN A 15 9.48 9.69 14.89
CA GLN A 15 10.49 10.73 14.83
C GLN A 15 11.02 10.89 13.42
N LEU A 16 10.77 12.06 12.84
CA LEU A 16 11.19 12.39 11.50
C LEU A 16 12.57 13.09 11.53
N PRO A 17 13.58 12.56 10.82
CA PRO A 17 14.83 13.27 10.61
C PRO A 17 14.59 14.60 9.88
N PRO A 18 15.41 15.64 10.13
CA PRO A 18 15.33 16.89 9.39
C PRO A 18 15.42 16.64 7.87
N GLY A 19 14.47 17.18 7.10
CA GLY A 19 14.43 17.07 5.64
C GLY A 19 13.81 15.78 5.07
N ALA A 20 13.39 14.82 5.90
CA ALA A 20 12.69 13.64 5.39
C ALA A 20 11.27 14.01 4.92
N ARG A 21 10.90 13.62 3.69
CA ARG A 21 9.56 13.86 3.12
C ARG A 21 8.55 12.73 3.41
N SER A 22 9.05 11.62 3.95
CA SER A 22 8.24 10.46 4.33
C SER A 22 8.95 9.61 5.37
N ILE A 23 8.19 8.83 6.14
CA ILE A 23 8.72 7.87 7.11
C ILE A 23 7.90 6.58 7.09
N ARG A 24 8.58 5.44 7.23
CA ARG A 24 7.97 4.11 7.34
C ARG A 24 7.80 3.76 8.81
N CYS A 25 6.59 3.41 9.23
CA CYS A 25 6.33 2.99 10.60
C CYS A 25 6.96 1.62 10.88
N ALA A 26 7.74 1.51 11.96
CA ALA A 26 8.33 0.23 12.37
C ALA A 26 7.28 -0.80 12.84
N ILE A 27 6.11 -0.34 13.29
CA ILE A 27 5.04 -1.20 13.84
C ILE A 27 4.17 -1.78 12.71
N CYS A 28 3.58 -0.92 11.87
CA CYS A 28 2.61 -1.35 10.85
C CYS A 28 3.13 -1.30 9.41
N GLN A 29 4.38 -0.87 9.20
CA GLN A 29 5.03 -0.76 7.89
C GLN A 29 4.40 0.26 6.92
N ALA A 30 3.38 1.00 7.34
CA ALA A 30 2.77 2.07 6.55
C ALA A 30 3.75 3.22 6.32
N ILE A 31 3.70 3.81 5.12
CA ILE A 31 4.47 5.01 4.77
C ILE A 31 3.60 6.23 5.05
N THR A 32 4.11 7.14 5.89
CA THR A 32 3.49 8.43 6.20
C THR A 32 4.25 9.53 5.46
N TYR A 33 3.55 10.27 4.60
CA TYR A 33 4.12 11.42 3.90
C TYR A 33 3.94 12.68 4.74
N VAL A 34 4.98 13.50 4.78
CA VAL A 34 4.96 14.78 5.48
C VAL A 34 4.29 15.77 4.54
N ALA A 35 3.19 16.39 4.96
CA ALA A 35 2.59 17.46 4.18
C ALA A 35 3.59 18.62 4.11
N GLU A 36 4.08 18.92 2.90
CA GLU A 36 4.85 20.13 2.65
C GLU A 36 3.97 21.31 3.10
N PRO A 37 4.48 22.27 3.90
CA PRO A 37 3.74 23.49 4.16
C PRO A 37 3.53 24.14 2.80
N ARG A 38 2.29 24.13 2.28
CA ARG A 38 1.94 24.82 1.04
C ARG A 38 2.25 26.31 1.24
N SER A 39 3.40 26.73 0.73
CA SER A 39 3.69 28.11 0.38
C SER A 39 2.78 28.50 -0.79
N ILE A 40 1.52 28.78 -0.48
CA ILE A 40 0.66 29.56 -1.37
C ILE A 40 0.18 30.73 -0.52
N ALA A 41 1.04 31.74 -0.42
CA ALA A 41 0.56 33.10 -0.22
C ALA A 41 -0.42 33.36 -1.36
N ALA A 42 -1.72 33.36 -1.04
CA ALA A 42 -2.72 33.85 -1.96
C ALA A 42 -2.42 35.34 -2.22
N PRO A 43 -2.51 35.82 -3.48
CA PRO A 43 -2.39 37.24 -3.75
C PRO A 43 -3.49 38.01 -3.00
N PRO A 44 -3.25 39.27 -2.56
CA PRO A 44 -4.24 40.03 -1.82
C PRO A 44 -5.43 40.36 -2.73
N GLY A 45 -6.54 39.63 -2.55
CA GLY A 45 -7.83 39.96 -3.14
C GLY A 45 -8.51 41.13 -2.38
N PRO A 46 -9.40 41.89 -3.03
CA PRO A 46 -10.02 43.06 -2.44
C PRO A 46 -10.93 42.70 -1.26
N THR A 47 -10.90 43.58 -0.25
CA THR A 47 -11.61 43.49 1.03
C THR A 47 -13.13 43.45 0.82
N TYR A 48 -13.78 42.35 1.21
CA TYR A 48 -15.24 42.25 1.38
C TYR A 48 -15.57 41.98 2.86
N PRO A 49 -16.74 42.41 3.37
CA PRO A 49 -17.08 42.36 4.79
C PRO A 49 -17.27 40.91 5.27
N PRO A 50 -17.22 40.65 6.59
CA PRO A 50 -17.07 39.31 7.13
C PRO A 50 -18.37 38.51 6.97
N GLN A 51 -18.44 37.64 5.97
CA GLN A 51 -19.43 36.56 5.97
C GLN A 51 -18.91 35.43 6.85
N GLY A 52 -19.75 34.99 7.79
CA GLY A 52 -19.42 33.99 8.79
C GLY A 52 -18.77 32.76 8.17
N LEU A 53 -17.59 32.41 8.69
CA LEU A 53 -16.89 31.19 8.32
C LEU A 53 -17.82 29.98 8.52
N PRO A 54 -17.96 29.08 7.54
CA PRO A 54 -18.64 27.82 7.76
C PRO A 54 -17.91 27.07 8.91
N PRO A 55 -18.65 26.34 9.77
CA PRO A 55 -18.04 25.58 10.85
C PRO A 55 -16.97 24.62 10.29
N PRO A 56 -15.87 24.39 11.02
CA PRO A 56 -14.85 23.46 10.60
C PRO A 56 -15.48 22.09 10.30
N PRO A 57 -15.06 21.39 9.24
CA PRO A 57 -15.61 20.09 8.90
C PRO A 57 -15.46 19.16 10.12
N SER A 58 -16.58 18.61 10.58
CA SER A 58 -16.61 17.66 11.68
C SER A 58 -15.58 16.55 11.43
N PRO A 59 -14.81 16.12 12.45
CA PRO A 59 -13.84 15.05 12.28
C PRO A 59 -14.57 13.81 11.78
N ALA A 60 -14.24 13.40 10.56
CA ALA A 60 -14.84 12.24 9.92
C ALA A 60 -14.75 11.04 10.89
N PRO A 61 -15.85 10.27 11.06
CA PRO A 61 -15.82 9.09 11.92
C PRO A 61 -14.72 8.18 11.40
N TRP A 62 -13.74 7.92 12.27
CA TRP A 62 -12.58 7.06 12.12
C TRP A 62 -12.72 6.02 10.99
N LEU A 63 -12.43 6.43 9.75
CA LEU A 63 -12.28 5.46 8.68
C LEU A 63 -11.08 4.59 9.06
N PRO A 64 -11.17 3.26 8.91
CA PRO A 64 -10.00 2.42 9.07
C PRO A 64 -8.89 2.97 8.16
N PRO A 65 -7.65 3.04 8.67
CA PRO A 65 -6.56 3.58 7.89
C PRO A 65 -6.45 2.81 6.56
N PRO A 66 -6.10 3.49 5.45
CA PRO A 66 -5.95 2.82 4.17
C PRO A 66 -4.96 1.67 4.37
N ALA A 67 -5.35 0.47 3.92
CA ALA A 67 -4.53 -0.72 4.05
C ALA A 67 -3.11 -0.38 3.58
N ALA A 68 -2.11 -0.55 4.47
CA ALA A 68 -0.74 -0.08 4.27
C ALA A 68 -0.07 -0.58 2.97
N HIS A 69 -0.71 -1.49 2.26
CA HIS A 69 -0.21 -2.20 1.09
C HIS A 69 -1.10 -2.04 -0.15
N GLY A 70 -2.10 -1.14 -0.13
CA GLY A 70 -3.04 -0.97 -1.25
C GLY A 70 -3.73 -2.26 -1.69
N ARG A 71 -4.23 -2.30 -2.94
CA ARG A 71 -4.76 -3.53 -3.55
C ARG A 71 -3.61 -4.45 -3.97
N LYS A 72 -3.31 -5.46 -3.16
CA LYS A 72 -2.37 -6.53 -3.49
C LYS A 72 -2.93 -7.40 -4.61
N ARG A 73 -2.14 -7.67 -5.65
CA ARG A 73 -2.46 -8.56 -6.78
C ARG A 73 -1.19 -9.26 -7.25
N ALA A 74 -1.28 -10.51 -7.67
CA ALA A 74 -0.15 -11.26 -8.19
C ALA A 74 -0.52 -12.13 -9.38
N VAL A 75 0.46 -12.38 -10.25
CA VAL A 75 0.41 -13.44 -11.27
C VAL A 75 1.60 -14.35 -11.02
N ILE A 76 1.37 -15.64 -10.94
CA ILE A 76 2.41 -16.65 -10.71
C ILE A 76 2.41 -17.59 -11.90
N CYS A 77 3.58 -17.80 -12.51
CA CYS A 77 3.74 -18.70 -13.64
C CYS A 77 4.61 -19.89 -13.26
N GLY A 78 4.16 -21.10 -13.57
CA GLY A 78 4.90 -22.34 -13.34
C GLY A 78 4.95 -23.17 -14.63
N ILE A 79 6.10 -23.15 -15.30
CA ILE A 79 6.33 -23.81 -16.60
C ILE A 79 7.42 -24.86 -16.39
N SER A 80 7.08 -26.11 -16.60
CA SER A 80 7.96 -27.27 -16.46
C SER A 80 8.37 -27.86 -17.81
N TYR A 81 7.83 -27.37 -18.93
CA TYR A 81 8.03 -27.87 -20.29
C TYR A 81 7.93 -29.40 -20.38
N ARG A 82 6.94 -30.00 -19.70
CA ARG A 82 6.77 -31.46 -19.68
C ARG A 82 6.69 -32.03 -21.10
N ASN A 83 7.30 -33.20 -21.31
CA ASN A 83 7.38 -33.87 -22.61
C ASN A 83 8.19 -33.09 -23.67
N SER A 84 9.11 -32.22 -23.24
CA SER A 84 10.04 -31.53 -24.12
C SER A 84 11.50 -31.87 -23.79
N ARG A 85 12.41 -31.56 -24.73
CA ARG A 85 13.86 -31.68 -24.52
C ARG A 85 14.43 -30.77 -23.41
N HIS A 86 13.64 -29.83 -22.90
CA HIS A 86 14.02 -28.85 -21.88
C HIS A 86 13.16 -28.96 -20.62
N GLU A 87 12.64 -30.15 -20.33
CA GLU A 87 11.80 -30.38 -19.16
C GLU A 87 12.51 -29.99 -17.85
N LEU A 88 11.81 -29.21 -17.03
CA LEU A 88 12.25 -28.72 -15.73
C LEU A 88 11.41 -29.34 -14.62
N LYS A 89 12.11 -29.85 -13.60
CA LYS A 89 11.50 -30.35 -12.37
C LYS A 89 11.39 -29.23 -11.35
N GLY A 90 10.35 -29.25 -10.53
CA GLY A 90 10.20 -28.34 -9.39
C GLY A 90 9.46 -27.03 -9.67
N CYS A 91 9.43 -26.53 -10.92
CA CYS A 91 8.82 -25.23 -11.23
C CYS A 91 7.34 -25.09 -10.80
N LEU A 92 6.54 -26.15 -10.96
CA LEU A 92 5.15 -26.17 -10.47
C LEU A 92 5.06 -26.14 -8.94
N ASN A 93 6.00 -26.78 -8.24
CA ASN A 93 6.06 -26.73 -6.79
C ASN A 93 6.45 -25.33 -6.33
N ASP A 94 7.44 -24.70 -6.97
CA ASP A 94 7.88 -23.35 -6.64
C ASP A 94 6.75 -22.34 -6.79
N ALA A 95 5.95 -22.46 -7.86
CA ALA A 95 4.74 -21.64 -8.06
C ALA A 95 3.72 -21.82 -6.91
N LYS A 96 3.48 -23.05 -6.46
CA LYS A 96 2.61 -23.34 -5.32
C LYS A 96 3.16 -22.78 -4.01
N CYS A 97 4.46 -22.93 -3.76
CA CYS A 97 5.14 -22.36 -2.60
C CYS A 97 5.03 -20.83 -2.61
N MET A 98 5.18 -20.17 -3.77
CA MET A 98 5.01 -18.72 -3.89
C MET A 98 3.57 -18.28 -3.59
N ARG A 99 2.56 -19.01 -4.09
CA ARG A 99 1.15 -18.74 -3.77
C ARG A 99 0.92 -18.84 -2.25
N TYR A 100 1.41 -19.91 -1.63
CA TYR A 100 1.29 -20.13 -0.19
C TYR A 100 1.94 -18.99 0.60
N LEU A 101 3.15 -18.57 0.22
CA LEU A 101 3.86 -17.47 0.86
C LEU A 101 3.07 -16.15 0.75
N LEU A 102 2.55 -15.82 -0.44
CA LEU A 102 1.81 -14.59 -0.66
C LEU A 102 0.52 -14.52 0.15
N ILE A 103 -0.20 -15.62 0.29
CA ILE A 103 -1.44 -15.67 1.08
C ILE A 103 -1.13 -15.61 2.57
N ASN A 104 -0.28 -16.51 3.07
CA ASN A 104 -0.15 -16.73 4.51
C ASN A 104 0.77 -15.71 5.20
N ARG A 105 1.84 -15.29 4.51
CA ARG A 105 2.82 -14.36 5.09
C ARG A 105 2.56 -12.92 4.71
N PHE A 106 2.21 -12.69 3.44
CA PHE A 106 2.01 -11.36 2.91
C PHE A 106 0.54 -10.96 2.80
N HIS A 107 -0.40 -11.82 3.22
CA HIS A 107 -1.83 -11.51 3.30
C HIS A 107 -2.39 -10.94 1.97
N PHE A 108 -2.02 -11.57 0.86
CA PHE A 108 -2.71 -11.35 -0.42
C PHE A 108 -4.08 -12.05 -0.37
N PRO A 109 -5.17 -11.38 -0.76
CA PRO A 109 -6.43 -12.07 -1.00
C PRO A 109 -6.24 -13.16 -2.05
N GLU A 110 -6.72 -14.36 -1.79
CA GLU A 110 -6.57 -15.49 -2.72
C GLU A 110 -7.17 -15.19 -4.10
N SER A 111 -8.33 -14.54 -4.13
CA SER A 111 -9.01 -14.06 -5.35
C SER A 111 -8.23 -13.02 -6.15
N SER A 112 -7.12 -12.50 -5.62
CA SER A 112 -6.24 -11.53 -6.29
C SER A 112 -4.98 -12.15 -6.90
N ILE A 113 -4.83 -13.47 -6.82
CA ILE A 113 -3.68 -14.22 -7.32
C ILE A 113 -4.11 -15.09 -8.51
N LEU A 114 -3.56 -14.80 -9.69
CA LEU A 114 -3.74 -15.63 -10.88
C LEU A 114 -2.58 -16.63 -10.99
N MET A 115 -2.88 -17.91 -11.20
CA MET A 115 -1.85 -18.91 -11.53
C MET A 115 -1.93 -19.28 -13.00
N LEU A 116 -0.79 -19.24 -13.68
CA LEU A 116 -0.60 -19.68 -15.06
C LEU A 116 0.32 -20.90 -15.04
N THR A 117 -0.27 -22.10 -15.00
CA THR A 117 0.49 -23.35 -14.99
C THR A 117 0.11 -24.21 -16.18
N GLU A 118 1.04 -25.08 -16.59
CA GLU A 118 0.87 -25.96 -17.77
C GLU A 118 -0.29 -26.95 -17.67
N LEU A 119 -0.90 -27.10 -16.48
CA LEU A 119 -1.98 -28.06 -16.21
C LEU A 119 -3.35 -27.39 -15.98
N GLU A 120 -3.42 -26.06 -15.93
CA GLU A 120 -4.66 -25.32 -15.64
C GLU A 120 -4.89 -24.23 -16.69
N LEU A 121 -5.39 -24.64 -17.85
CA LEU A 121 -6.37 -23.85 -18.60
C LEU A 121 -7.77 -24.44 -18.33
N VAL A 122 -8.13 -24.54 -17.06
CA VAL A 122 -9.54 -24.72 -16.65
C VAL A 122 -9.94 -23.40 -16.02
N PHE A 123 -10.70 -22.62 -16.78
CA PHE A 123 -11.47 -21.51 -16.25
C PHE A 123 -12.68 -22.13 -15.55
N ASP A 124 -12.74 -22.04 -14.22
CA ASP A 124 -14.00 -22.08 -13.48
C ASP A 124 -14.53 -20.64 -13.31
#